data_AF-A0AAE0ZBV6-F1
#
_entry.id   AF-A0AAE0ZBV6-F1
#
_cell.length_a   1.000
_cell.length_b   1.000
_cell.length_c   1.000
_cell.angle_alpha   90.00
_cell.angle_beta   90.00
_cell.angle_gamma   90.00
#
_symmetry.space_group_name_H-M   'P 1'
#
loop_
_entity.id
_entity.type
_entity.pdbx_description
1 polymer ?
#
loop_
_entity_poly.entity_id
_entity_poly.type
_entity_poly.pdbx_seq_one_letter_code
_entity_poly.pdbx_strand_id
1 'polypeptide(L)'
;MCLLKLVALTVFIVAAFSLSVYPAQTSCTTNGWFGPNCQYQCHCAGSAPCDKHDGSCSSGCHQDWFGPACQYARMGFTVTENFNSSWLTDHKDTTCNRENLRSVTVTLDTPIPLTWLRVVSIDAAEINRVTADISCLTEYPVTSVTLSGRSVLFLCSLYISAGKAKTSLGEISPLRSREDTSVLCEPLS
;
A
#
# COMPACT_ATOMS: atom_id res chain seq x y z
N MET A 1 -25.41 5.93 54.00
CA MET A 1 -25.49 6.99 52.96
C MET A 1 -24.25 7.91 52.90
N CYS A 2 -23.03 7.40 53.16
CA CYS A 2 -21.80 8.21 53.06
C CYS A 2 -20.79 7.65 52.03
N LEU A 3 -20.70 6.33 51.86
CA LEU A 3 -19.79 5.70 50.89
C LEU A 3 -20.16 5.98 49.41
N LEU A 4 -21.44 6.16 49.08
CA LEU A 4 -21.88 6.37 47.69
C LEU A 4 -21.48 7.74 47.11
N LYS A 5 -21.27 8.75 47.98
CA LYS A 5 -20.86 10.10 47.57
C LYS A 5 -19.35 10.20 47.28
N LEU A 6 -18.52 9.39 47.93
CA LEU A 6 -17.06 9.37 47.70
C LEU A 6 -16.68 8.69 46.37
N VAL A 7 -17.38 7.61 45.99
CA VAL A 7 -17.13 6.90 44.72
C VAL A 7 -17.52 7.75 43.51
N ALA A 8 -18.57 8.56 43.63
CA ALA A 8 -18.95 9.49 42.57
C ALA A 8 -17.90 10.59 42.34
N LEU A 9 -17.29 11.11 43.43
CA LEU A 9 -16.30 12.19 43.33
C LEU A 9 -14.98 11.72 42.70
N THR A 10 -14.55 10.48 42.95
CA THR A 10 -13.34 9.91 42.35
C THR A 10 -13.52 9.53 40.89
N VAL A 11 -14.70 9.04 40.48
CA VAL A 11 -15.02 8.74 39.08
C VAL A 11 -15.06 10.01 38.22
N PHE A 12 -15.55 11.13 38.76
CA PHE A 12 -15.54 12.43 38.06
C PHE A 12 -14.12 12.98 37.83
N ILE A 13 -13.18 12.75 38.76
CA ILE A 13 -11.80 13.21 38.62
C ILE A 13 -11.05 12.36 37.58
N VAL A 14 -11.27 11.04 37.54
CA VAL A 14 -10.65 10.17 36.52
C VAL A 14 -11.22 10.48 35.12
N ALA A 15 -12.50 10.82 35.00
CA ALA A 15 -13.10 11.27 33.74
C ALA A 15 -12.62 12.66 33.27
N ALA A 16 -12.13 13.50 34.19
CA ALA A 16 -11.56 14.82 33.86
C ALA A 16 -10.06 14.76 33.49
N PHE A 17 -9.33 13.73 33.94
CA PHE A 17 -7.91 13.53 33.65
C PHE A 17 -7.62 12.63 32.43
N SER A 18 -8.64 12.06 31.81
CA SER A 18 -8.53 11.40 30.50
C SER A 18 -8.85 12.35 29.33
N LEU A 19 -8.68 13.66 29.52
CA LEU A 19 -8.37 14.61 28.45
C LEU A 19 -6.98 14.29 27.86
N SER A 20 -6.87 13.07 27.34
CA SER A 20 -5.85 12.68 26.40
C SER A 20 -5.95 13.68 25.26
N VAL A 21 -4.83 14.36 25.04
CA VAL A 21 -4.55 15.17 23.87
C VAL A 21 -4.84 14.29 22.65
N TYR A 22 -6.06 14.31 22.14
CA TYR A 22 -6.31 13.86 20.78
C TYR A 22 -5.60 14.91 19.93
N PRO A 23 -4.50 14.57 19.22
CA PRO A 23 -3.88 15.53 18.33
C PRO A 23 -5.00 15.99 17.40
N ALA A 24 -5.23 17.30 17.35
CA ALA A 24 -6.11 17.88 16.35
C ALA A 24 -5.61 17.33 15.01
N GLN A 25 -6.43 16.53 14.34
CA GLN A 25 -6.12 16.05 13.00
C GLN A 25 -6.14 17.31 12.14
N THR A 26 -4.99 17.96 11.99
CA THR A 26 -4.87 19.20 11.23
C THR A 26 -5.18 18.84 9.78
N SER A 27 -6.43 19.07 9.38
CA SER A 27 -6.86 18.89 8.00
C SER A 27 -5.98 19.76 7.10
N CYS A 28 -5.45 19.18 6.04
CA CYS A 28 -4.51 19.87 5.18
C CYS A 28 -5.16 21.08 4.51
N THR A 29 -4.53 22.26 4.63
CA THR A 29 -5.05 23.48 4.02
C THR A 29 -4.92 23.43 2.49
N THR A 30 -3.81 22.87 2.00
CA THR A 30 -3.52 22.68 0.57
C THR A 30 -4.31 21.53 -0.03
N ASN A 31 -4.96 21.77 -1.17
CA ASN A 31 -5.64 20.74 -1.94
C ASN A 31 -4.64 19.72 -2.48
N GLY A 32 -5.05 18.45 -2.52
CA GLY A 32 -4.23 17.36 -3.04
C GLY A 32 -3.24 16.78 -2.03
N TRP A 33 -3.31 17.20 -0.76
CA TRP A 33 -2.42 16.72 0.30
C TRP A 33 -3.22 16.18 1.48
N PHE A 34 -2.70 15.12 2.12
CA PHE A 34 -3.35 14.43 3.24
C PHE A 34 -2.34 13.79 4.20
N GLY A 35 -2.86 13.24 5.31
CA GLY A 35 -2.11 12.53 6.33
C GLY A 35 -1.34 13.43 7.31
N PRO A 36 -0.57 12.85 8.24
CA PRO A 36 0.14 13.61 9.26
C PRO A 36 1.10 14.62 8.63
N ASN A 37 1.04 15.86 9.09
CA ASN A 37 1.84 16.99 8.56
C ASN A 37 1.66 17.24 7.06
N CYS A 38 0.56 16.77 6.45
CA CYS A 38 0.29 16.92 5.01
C CYS A 38 1.43 16.41 4.14
N GLN A 39 2.05 15.31 4.55
CA GLN A 39 3.23 14.78 3.89
C GLN A 39 2.90 13.92 2.67
N TYR A 40 1.64 13.51 2.46
CA TYR A 40 1.22 12.68 1.33
C TYR A 40 0.48 13.50 0.29
N GLN A 41 0.82 13.31 -0.98
CA GLN A 41 0.16 13.95 -2.11
C GLN A 41 -0.66 12.87 -2.82
N CYS A 42 -1.92 13.17 -3.12
CA CYS A 42 -2.80 12.28 -3.88
C CYS A 42 -2.81 12.68 -5.35
N HIS A 43 -3.04 11.70 -6.22
CA HIS A 43 -3.12 11.89 -7.66
C HIS A 43 -4.41 11.26 -8.22
N CYS A 44 -5.53 11.84 -7.81
CA CYS A 44 -6.85 11.44 -8.25
C CYS A 44 -7.06 11.66 -9.76
N ALA A 45 -7.91 10.83 -10.39
CA ALA A 45 -8.35 11.08 -11.75
C ALA A 45 -9.25 12.32 -11.83
N GLY A 46 -9.15 13.08 -12.91
CA GLY A 46 -9.92 14.32 -13.09
C GLY A 46 -9.37 15.50 -12.28
N SER A 47 -10.23 16.47 -11.96
CA SER A 47 -9.85 17.73 -11.30
C SER A 47 -10.28 17.84 -9.84
N ALA A 48 -10.97 16.83 -9.30
CA ALA A 48 -11.43 16.85 -7.91
C ALA A 48 -10.26 16.60 -6.96
N PRO A 49 -10.11 17.39 -5.88
CA PRO A 49 -9.13 17.11 -4.84
C PRO A 49 -9.53 15.85 -4.06
N CYS A 50 -8.54 15.13 -3.53
CA CYS A 50 -8.81 14.05 -2.58
C CYS A 50 -9.39 14.58 -1.25
N ASP A 51 -10.02 13.67 -0.51
CA ASP A 51 -10.40 13.91 0.87
C ASP A 51 -9.16 14.22 1.74
N LYS A 52 -9.28 15.21 2.62
CA LYS A 52 -8.16 15.73 3.41
C LYS A 52 -7.84 14.86 4.64
N HIS A 53 -8.76 14.02 5.07
CA HIS A 53 -8.61 13.14 6.22
C HIS A 53 -7.88 11.85 5.85
N ASP A 54 -8.26 11.22 4.74
CA ASP A 54 -7.72 9.91 4.35
C ASP A 54 -7.03 9.88 2.97
N GLY A 55 -7.15 10.94 2.17
CA GLY A 55 -6.56 11.02 0.84
C GLY A 55 -7.38 10.32 -0.26
N SER A 56 -8.59 9.85 0.06
CA SER A 56 -9.41 9.09 -0.89
C SER A 56 -9.82 9.90 -2.12
N CYS A 57 -9.85 9.20 -3.26
CA CYS A 57 -10.22 9.75 -4.56
C CYS A 57 -11.54 9.12 -5.03
N SER A 58 -12.61 9.92 -5.13
CA SER A 58 -13.93 9.44 -5.58
C SER A 58 -13.96 8.97 -7.04
N SER A 59 -13.08 9.53 -7.87
CA SER A 59 -12.90 9.20 -9.28
C SER A 59 -11.85 8.10 -9.52
N GLY A 60 -11.26 7.54 -8.46
CA GLY A 60 -10.10 6.66 -8.56
C GLY A 60 -8.81 7.39 -8.90
N CYS A 61 -7.79 6.63 -9.31
CA CYS A 61 -6.45 7.16 -9.54
C CYS A 61 -6.22 7.60 -10.99
N HIS A 62 -5.36 8.61 -11.16
CA HIS A 62 -4.78 8.92 -12.46
C HIS A 62 -4.04 7.69 -13.01
N GLN A 63 -3.92 7.60 -14.35
CA GLN A 63 -3.45 6.39 -15.05
C GLN A 63 -2.17 5.78 -14.48
N ASP A 64 -1.19 6.59 -14.06
CA ASP A 64 0.12 6.14 -13.55
C ASP A 64 0.24 6.13 -12.02
N TRP A 65 -0.87 6.23 -11.32
CA TRP A 65 -0.91 6.30 -9.86
C TRP A 65 -1.75 5.17 -9.29
N PHE A 66 -1.35 4.70 -8.10
CA PHE A 66 -2.05 3.65 -7.39
C PHE A 66 -1.88 3.83 -5.87
N GLY A 67 -2.48 2.91 -5.11
CA GLY A 67 -2.56 2.99 -3.66
C GLY A 67 -3.94 3.44 -3.19
N PRO A 68 -4.25 3.30 -1.88
CA PRO A 68 -5.57 3.66 -1.34
C PRO A 68 -5.95 5.13 -1.56
N ALA A 69 -4.96 6.01 -1.65
CA ALA A 69 -5.12 7.45 -1.84
C ALA A 69 -4.42 7.96 -3.12
N CYS A 70 -4.13 7.04 -4.06
CA CYS A 70 -3.43 7.35 -5.31
C CYS A 70 -2.10 8.07 -5.08
N GLN A 71 -1.37 7.65 -4.04
CA GLN A 71 -0.18 8.32 -3.54
C GLN A 71 1.13 7.73 -4.08
N TYR A 72 1.07 6.61 -4.79
CA TYR A 72 2.24 5.90 -5.31
C TYR A 72 2.27 6.00 -6.84
N ALA A 73 3.38 6.53 -7.36
CA ALA A 73 3.65 6.49 -8.79
C ALA A 73 4.01 5.07 -9.19
N ARG A 74 3.38 4.58 -10.27
CA ARG A 74 3.68 3.29 -10.87
C ARG A 74 4.99 3.38 -11.63
N MET A 75 5.85 2.41 -11.41
CA MET A 75 7.07 2.23 -12.17
C MET A 75 6.84 1.22 -13.29
N GLY A 76 7.47 1.47 -14.43
CA GLY A 76 7.50 0.54 -15.55
C GLY A 76 8.38 -0.67 -15.26
N PHE A 77 7.93 -1.82 -15.73
CA PHE A 77 8.68 -3.07 -15.67
C PHE A 77 8.33 -3.93 -16.88
N THR A 78 9.22 -4.87 -17.17
CA THR A 78 9.04 -5.90 -18.18
C THR A 78 9.03 -7.28 -17.53
N VAL A 79 8.34 -8.24 -18.14
CA VAL A 79 8.28 -9.62 -17.65
C VAL A 79 9.29 -10.46 -18.40
N THR A 80 10.25 -11.04 -17.68
CA THR A 80 11.37 -11.82 -18.24
C THR A 80 11.04 -13.30 -18.36
N GLU A 81 9.89 -13.65 -18.95
CA GLU A 81 9.39 -15.03 -18.95
C GLU A 81 8.71 -15.43 -20.28
N ASN A 82 8.70 -16.74 -20.57
CA ASN A 82 8.13 -17.32 -21.80
C ASN A 82 6.64 -17.66 -21.68
N PHE A 83 5.83 -16.76 -21.13
CA PHE A 83 4.36 -16.92 -21.07
C PHE A 83 3.65 -15.64 -21.49
N ASN A 84 2.33 -15.75 -21.73
CA ASN A 84 1.52 -14.56 -22.00
C ASN A 84 1.37 -13.73 -20.73
N SER A 85 2.13 -12.65 -20.63
CA SER A 85 2.18 -11.75 -19.48
C SER A 85 1.35 -10.48 -19.64
N SER A 86 0.48 -10.41 -20.66
CA SER A 86 -0.34 -9.21 -20.93
C SER A 86 -1.26 -8.88 -19.75
N TRP A 87 -1.75 -9.89 -19.05
CA TRP A 87 -2.62 -9.73 -17.87
C TRP A 87 -1.90 -9.04 -16.70
N LEU A 88 -0.57 -9.13 -16.60
CA LEU A 88 0.19 -8.52 -15.51
C LEU A 88 0.53 -7.04 -15.80
N THR A 89 0.51 -6.65 -17.08
CA THR A 89 0.99 -5.36 -17.58
C THR A 89 -0.13 -4.48 -18.16
N ASP A 90 -1.38 -4.92 -18.14
CA ASP A 90 -2.53 -4.18 -18.67
C ASP A 90 -3.16 -3.18 -17.67
N HIS A 91 -2.58 -3.08 -16.48
CA HIS A 91 -3.01 -2.21 -15.38
C HIS A 91 -4.45 -2.43 -14.91
N LYS A 92 -4.95 -3.67 -14.97
CA LYS A 92 -6.29 -4.01 -14.51
C LYS A 92 -6.23 -5.07 -13.42
N ASP A 93 -6.84 -4.76 -12.29
CA ASP A 93 -7.03 -5.72 -11.20
C ASP A 93 -8.03 -6.84 -11.55
N THR A 94 -8.69 -6.74 -12.71
CA THR A 94 -9.76 -7.64 -13.16
C THR A 94 -9.29 -8.72 -14.12
N THR A 95 -8.13 -8.57 -14.72
CA THR A 95 -7.49 -9.52 -15.62
C THR A 95 -6.49 -10.32 -14.82
N CYS A 96 -6.60 -11.64 -14.88
CA CYS A 96 -5.80 -12.53 -14.04
C CYS A 96 -5.14 -13.62 -14.85
N ASN A 97 -4.03 -14.12 -14.31
CA ASN A 97 -3.27 -15.23 -14.79
C ASN A 97 -4.19 -16.44 -15.04
N ARG A 98 -3.98 -17.09 -16.18
CA ARG A 98 -4.63 -18.36 -16.55
C ARG A 98 -3.62 -19.49 -16.77
N GLU A 99 -2.34 -19.18 -16.60
CA GLU A 99 -1.22 -20.09 -16.74
C GLU A 99 -0.87 -20.72 -15.39
N ASN A 100 -0.28 -21.91 -15.42
CA ASN A 100 0.11 -22.65 -14.21
C ASN A 100 1.47 -22.20 -13.65
N LEU A 101 1.59 -20.91 -13.33
CA LEU A 101 2.83 -20.27 -12.89
C LEU A 101 3.06 -20.45 -11.38
N ARG A 102 4.31 -20.75 -11.01
CA ARG A 102 4.75 -20.82 -9.60
C ARG A 102 5.62 -19.63 -9.18
N SER A 103 6.18 -18.96 -10.16
CA SER A 103 7.04 -17.80 -10.00
C SER A 103 6.85 -16.87 -11.18
N VAL A 104 6.94 -15.57 -10.94
CA VAL A 104 7.00 -14.53 -11.95
C VAL A 104 8.08 -13.55 -11.55
N THR A 105 9.04 -13.33 -12.44
CA THR A 105 10.07 -12.32 -12.29
C THR A 105 9.80 -11.15 -13.23
N VAL A 106 9.90 -9.94 -12.69
CA VAL A 106 9.81 -8.70 -13.45
C VAL A 106 11.11 -7.91 -13.31
N THR A 107 11.54 -7.29 -14.40
CA THR A 107 12.71 -6.41 -14.43
C THR A 107 12.25 -4.96 -14.54
N LEU A 108 12.73 -4.11 -13.64
CA LEU A 108 12.40 -2.69 -13.62
C LEU A 108 13.10 -1.97 -14.77
N ASP A 109 12.38 -1.07 -15.45
CA ASP A 109 12.94 -0.28 -16.54
C ASP A 109 14.05 0.67 -16.05
N THR A 110 14.00 1.04 -14.77
CA THR A 110 15.01 1.86 -14.09
C THR A 110 15.27 1.28 -12.71
N PRO A 111 16.53 0.98 -12.35
CA PRO A 111 16.87 0.52 -11.01
C PRO A 111 16.53 1.58 -9.97
N ILE A 112 15.77 1.19 -8.94
CA ILE A 112 15.29 2.11 -7.89
C ILE A 112 15.29 1.43 -6.53
N PRO A 113 15.55 2.18 -5.44
CA PRO A 113 15.19 1.71 -4.11
C PRO A 113 13.68 1.48 -4.07
N LEU A 114 13.27 0.26 -3.73
CA LEU A 114 11.86 -0.06 -3.57
C LEU A 114 11.40 0.41 -2.20
N THR A 115 10.12 0.77 -2.11
CA THR A 115 9.48 0.98 -0.81
C THR A 115 8.07 0.42 -0.76
N TRP A 116 7.41 0.28 -1.91
CA TRP A 116 6.03 -0.20 -1.97
C TRP A 116 5.78 -1.12 -3.16
N LEU A 117 5.04 -2.19 -2.90
CA LEU A 117 4.59 -3.13 -3.89
C LEU A 117 3.13 -3.52 -3.59
N ARG A 118 2.26 -3.47 -4.60
CA ARG A 118 0.87 -3.92 -4.49
C ARG A 118 0.67 -5.14 -5.39
N VAL A 119 0.17 -6.21 -4.79
CA VAL A 119 -0.23 -7.46 -5.46
C VAL A 119 -1.73 -7.59 -5.37
N VAL A 120 -2.40 -7.86 -6.48
CA VAL A 120 -3.81 -8.28 -6.47
C VAL A 120 -3.90 -9.70 -7.00
N SER A 121 -4.58 -10.58 -6.27
CA SER A 121 -4.84 -11.97 -6.68
C SER A 121 -6.27 -12.37 -6.32
N ILE A 122 -6.75 -13.47 -6.89
CA ILE A 122 -8.02 -14.08 -6.47
C ILE A 122 -7.74 -15.07 -5.34
N ASP A 123 -8.46 -14.95 -4.24
CA ASP A 123 -8.53 -16.03 -3.25
C ASP A 123 -9.38 -17.15 -3.82
N ALA A 124 -8.75 -18.30 -4.12
CA ALA A 124 -9.47 -19.46 -4.64
C ALA A 124 -10.48 -20.03 -3.63
N ALA A 125 -10.34 -19.77 -2.33
CA ALA A 125 -11.26 -20.26 -1.30
C ALA A 125 -12.53 -19.40 -1.19
N GLU A 126 -12.41 -18.09 -1.40
CA GLU A 126 -13.50 -17.12 -1.20
C GLU A 126 -14.01 -16.51 -2.51
N ILE A 127 -13.34 -16.78 -3.63
CA ILE A 127 -13.60 -16.22 -4.98
C ILE A 127 -13.69 -14.68 -4.93
N ASN A 128 -12.93 -14.07 -4.03
CA ASN A 128 -12.82 -12.62 -3.88
C ASN A 128 -11.43 -12.15 -4.32
N ARG A 129 -11.32 -10.88 -4.69
CA ARG A 129 -10.01 -10.27 -4.94
C ARG A 129 -9.38 -9.91 -3.61
N VAL A 130 -8.15 -10.35 -3.43
CA VAL A 130 -7.31 -10.00 -2.29
C VAL A 130 -6.24 -9.04 -2.79
N THR A 131 -6.12 -7.91 -2.10
CA THR A 131 -5.05 -6.95 -2.33
C THR A 131 -4.05 -7.06 -1.18
N ALA A 132 -2.79 -7.33 -1.51
CA ALA A 132 -1.68 -7.28 -0.58
C ALA A 132 -0.82 -6.05 -0.91
N ASP A 133 -0.82 -5.10 0.01
CA ASP A 133 0.08 -3.95 0.00
C ASP A 133 1.31 -4.29 0.86
N ILE A 134 2.49 -4.28 0.23
CA ILE A 134 3.75 -4.79 0.78
C ILE A 134 4.75 -3.64 0.83
N SER A 135 5.20 -3.29 2.04
CA SER A 135 6.32 -2.37 2.23
C SER A 135 7.63 -3.09 1.92
N CYS A 136 8.33 -2.66 0.88
CA CYS A 136 9.58 -3.27 0.40
C CYS A 136 10.75 -2.29 0.52
N LEU A 137 11.07 -1.80 1.72
CA LEU A 137 12.14 -0.81 1.92
C LEU A 137 13.52 -1.41 1.60
N THR A 138 14.07 -1.10 0.42
CA THR A 138 15.43 -1.50 0.06
C THR A 138 16.40 -0.34 0.21
N GLU A 139 17.57 -0.61 0.79
CA GLU A 139 18.64 0.37 0.94
C GLU A 139 19.30 0.70 -0.41
N TYR A 140 19.37 -0.30 -1.31
CA TYR A 140 20.00 -0.19 -2.62
C TYR A 140 18.97 -0.30 -3.75
N PRO A 141 19.29 0.24 -4.94
CA PRO A 141 18.49 0.04 -6.13
C PRO A 141 18.31 -1.44 -6.46
N VAL A 142 17.06 -1.82 -6.72
CA VAL A 142 16.65 -3.16 -7.15
C VAL A 142 16.49 -3.16 -8.66
N THR A 143 16.87 -4.26 -9.31
CA THR A 143 16.69 -4.43 -10.77
C THR A 143 15.55 -5.38 -11.11
N SER A 144 15.31 -6.37 -10.26
CA SER A 144 14.28 -7.38 -10.48
C SER A 144 13.48 -7.64 -9.20
N VAL A 145 12.21 -7.99 -9.39
CA VAL A 145 11.34 -8.48 -8.32
C VAL A 145 10.77 -9.82 -8.74
N THR A 146 10.89 -10.81 -7.87
CA THR A 146 10.35 -12.15 -8.08
C THR A 146 9.22 -12.43 -7.10
N LEU A 147 8.03 -12.67 -7.63
CA LEU A 147 6.86 -13.17 -6.89
C LEU A 147 6.82 -14.68 -7.02
N SER A 148 6.77 -15.39 -5.91
CA SER A 148 6.73 -16.85 -5.90
C SER A 148 5.70 -17.38 -4.91
N GLY A 149 5.17 -18.56 -5.17
CA GLY A 149 4.20 -19.23 -4.30
C GLY A 149 2.89 -19.57 -4.99
N ARG A 150 1.92 -20.08 -4.22
CA ARG A 150 0.66 -20.61 -4.78
C ARG A 150 -0.25 -19.51 -5.30
N SER A 151 -0.22 -18.33 -4.70
CA SER A 151 -1.09 -17.22 -5.12
C SER A 151 -0.71 -16.67 -6.50
N VAL A 152 0.49 -16.98 -7.02
CA VAL A 152 0.91 -16.64 -8.38
C VAL A 152 0.01 -17.27 -9.45
N LEU A 153 -0.58 -18.44 -9.16
CA LEU A 153 -1.57 -19.10 -10.01
C LEU A 153 -2.81 -18.24 -10.28
N PHE A 154 -3.12 -17.35 -9.34
CA PHE A 154 -4.31 -16.51 -9.36
C PHE A 154 -3.95 -15.01 -9.34
N LEU A 155 -2.72 -14.67 -9.73
CA LEU A 155 -2.23 -13.29 -9.76
C LEU A 155 -2.99 -12.49 -10.83
N CYS A 156 -3.34 -11.25 -10.51
CA CYS A 156 -4.06 -10.35 -11.40
C CYS A 156 -3.19 -9.16 -11.80
N SER A 157 -2.75 -8.38 -10.82
CA SER A 157 -1.95 -7.19 -11.10
C SER A 157 -0.79 -7.06 -10.13
N LEU A 158 0.25 -6.37 -10.61
CA LEU A 158 1.42 -5.99 -9.84
C LEU A 158 1.71 -4.51 -10.08
N TYR A 159 1.85 -3.76 -9.00
CA TYR A 159 2.27 -2.37 -9.05
C TYR A 159 3.48 -2.17 -8.15
N ILE A 160 4.52 -1.53 -8.69
CA ILE A 160 5.77 -1.29 -7.99
C ILE A 160 5.99 0.22 -7.91
N SER A 161 6.46 0.69 -6.76
CA SER A 161 6.84 2.07 -6.54
C SER A 161 8.11 2.18 -5.71
N ALA A 162 8.95 3.17 -6.04
CA ALA A 162 9.98 3.66 -5.14
C ALA A 162 9.39 4.35 -3.90
N GLY A 163 8.07 4.63 -3.90
CA GLY A 163 7.36 5.42 -2.90
C GLY A 163 8.00 6.78 -2.67
N LYS A 164 7.78 7.37 -1.49
CA LYS A 164 8.43 8.63 -1.13
C LYS A 164 9.82 8.34 -0.56
N ALA A 165 10.82 9.08 -1.01
CA ALA A 165 12.07 9.24 -0.28
C ALA A 165 11.77 9.86 1.11
N LYS A 166 11.53 9.05 2.14
CA LYS A 166 11.33 9.52 3.51
C LYS A 166 12.68 9.63 4.21
N THR A 167 13.07 10.85 4.57
CA THR A 167 14.19 11.22 5.45
C THR A 167 13.92 10.92 6.94
N SER A 168 13.25 9.81 7.28
CA SER A 168 13.12 9.38 8.67
C SER A 168 12.75 7.90 8.74
N LEU A 169 13.67 7.09 9.27
CA LEU A 169 13.40 5.71 9.71
C LEU A 169 12.24 5.74 10.70
N GLY A 170 11.10 5.19 10.30
CA GLY A 170 9.93 5.00 11.16
C GLY A 170 9.41 3.58 10.97
N GLU A 171 9.74 2.74 11.95
CA GLU A 171 9.11 1.47 12.34
C GLU A 171 8.82 0.43 11.23
N ILE A 172 9.70 -0.58 11.17
CA ILE A 172 9.54 -1.81 10.41
C ILE A 172 8.38 -2.60 11.05
N SER A 173 7.19 -2.53 10.45
CA SER A 173 6.17 -3.54 10.70
C SER A 173 6.55 -4.81 9.92
N PRO A 174 6.73 -5.96 10.57
CA PRO A 174 6.99 -7.21 9.86
C PRO A 174 5.80 -7.54 8.96
N LEU A 175 6.13 -7.94 7.73
CA LEU A 175 5.20 -8.35 6.68
C LEU A 175 4.25 -9.42 7.21
N ARG A 176 2.95 -9.13 7.25
CA ARG A 176 1.95 -10.20 7.16
C ARG A 176 1.66 -10.43 5.69
N SER A 177 2.59 -11.08 4.99
CA SER A 177 2.19 -11.83 3.80
C SER A 177 1.17 -12.87 4.26
N ARG A 178 0.10 -13.11 3.49
CA ARG A 178 -0.57 -14.41 3.59
C ARG A 178 0.53 -15.47 3.37
N GLU A 179 0.48 -16.58 4.10
CA GLU A 179 1.53 -17.61 4.17
C GLU A 179 1.94 -18.24 2.81
N ASP A 180 1.27 -17.88 1.70
CA ASP A 180 1.40 -18.50 0.39
C ASP A 180 2.07 -17.65 -0.71
N THR A 181 2.52 -16.41 -0.43
CA THR A 181 3.27 -15.59 -1.40
C THR A 181 4.56 -15.05 -0.78
N SER A 182 5.69 -15.35 -1.42
CA SER A 182 7.01 -14.79 -1.11
C SER A 182 7.44 -13.79 -2.18
N VAL A 183 7.99 -12.65 -1.73
CA VAL A 183 8.56 -11.60 -2.58
C VAL A 183 10.06 -11.56 -2.37
N LEU A 184 10.84 -11.72 -3.44
CA LEU A 184 12.28 -11.58 -3.44
C LEU A 184 12.66 -10.38 -4.30
N CYS A 185 13.52 -9.48 -3.80
CA CYS A 185 14.03 -8.33 -4.53
C CYS A 185 15.54 -8.51 -4.75
N GLU A 186 16.02 -8.41 -5.99
CA GLU A 186 17.44 -8.57 -6.31
C GLU A 186 18.12 -7.20 -6.48
N PRO A 187 19.21 -6.91 -5.73
CA PRO A 187 19.92 -5.64 -5.84
C PRO A 187 20.64 -5.51 -7.18
N LEU A 188 20.93 -4.27 -7.59
CA LEU A 188 21.86 -3.98 -8.68
C LEU A 188 23.28 -4.42 -8.27
N SER A 189 23.92 -5.26 -9.09
CA SER A 189 25.30 -5.75 -8.91
C SER A 189 26.36 -4.68 -9.14
#